data_AF-A0A382TGL2-F1
#
_entry.id   AF-A0A382TGL2-F1
#
_cell.length_a   1.000
_cell.length_b   1.000
_cell.length_c   1.000
_cell.angle_alpha   90.00
_cell.angle_beta   90.00
_cell.angle_gamma   90.00
#
_symmetry.space_group_name_H-M   'P 1'
#
loop_
_entity.id
_entity.type
_entity.pdbx_description
1 polymer ?
#
loop_
_entity_poly.entity_id
_entity_poly.type
_entity_poly.pdbx_seq_one_letter_code
_entity_poly.pdbx_strand_id
1 'polypeptide(L)'
;ISEYAGLFYDRKRLEETSEKEIGELNRNINDFIEVMGDLPIAQINKNIVSDYISFETRLPPQRRKSPKYRDLSIPQLLELEGIETQSIQNVNKRISKMSVFANWCVRQGFINESPFKDMQLSIKKNKSSGREPFNAKDLRRILAKETFLKWTVGFHHKHNPSHNETGWFPKGKENWGTTIKSSTRNKTLPAKPSGAKNQMPYYWIFPLGILSGLRTNEMCQLRCSDVRKENRIWMIHVEDTEDTNVKSDAGIRKVPVHPQLIKLGFIEYIAKQRRKKKERIFWELTKSRDGYIKQISRHYN
;
A
#
# COMPACT_ATOMS: atom_id res chain seq x y z
N ILE A 1 22.21 -19.81 4.40
CA ILE A 1 21.68 -18.42 4.48
C ILE A 1 20.89 -18.24 5.78
N SER A 2 19.98 -19.17 6.08
CA SER A 2 19.14 -19.14 7.28
C SER A 2 19.94 -18.96 8.58
N GLU A 3 21.11 -19.61 8.64
CA GLU A 3 22.09 -19.54 9.75
C GLU A 3 22.32 -18.10 10.23
N TYR A 4 22.54 -17.15 9.32
CA TYR A 4 22.84 -15.75 9.67
C TYR A 4 21.65 -14.80 9.52
N ALA A 5 20.53 -15.26 8.94
CA ALA A 5 19.38 -14.40 8.70
C ALA A 5 18.76 -13.88 10.01
N GLY A 6 18.69 -14.73 11.04
CA GLY A 6 18.21 -14.32 12.37
C GLY A 6 19.04 -13.18 12.98
N LEU A 7 20.35 -13.39 13.07
CA LEU A 7 21.33 -12.39 13.54
C LEU A 7 21.25 -11.08 12.75
N PHE A 8 21.07 -11.17 11.43
CA PHE A 8 20.89 -9.99 10.58
C PHE A 8 19.63 -9.19 10.94
N TYR A 9 18.50 -9.87 11.19
CA TYR A 9 17.26 -9.19 11.59
C TYR A 9 17.39 -8.54 12.96
N ASP A 10 18.02 -9.22 13.92
CA ASP A 10 18.27 -8.67 15.25
C ASP A 10 19.17 -7.43 15.19
N ARG A 11 20.22 -7.47 14.34
CA ARG A 11 21.06 -6.30 14.12
C ARG A 11 20.27 -5.14 13.51
N LYS A 12 19.35 -5.41 12.59
CA LYS A 12 18.48 -4.38 12.00
C LYS A 12 17.55 -3.74 13.02
N ARG A 13 17.04 -4.50 13.99
CA ARG A 13 16.24 -3.96 15.10
C ARG A 13 17.06 -3.04 16.00
N LEU A 14 18.31 -3.40 16.29
CA LEU A 14 19.24 -2.55 17.03
C LEU A 14 19.60 -1.25 16.30
N GLU A 15 19.59 -1.28 14.96
CA GLU A 15 19.75 -0.10 14.09
C GLU A 15 18.43 0.67 13.90
N GLU A 16 17.41 0.42 14.74
CA GLU A 16 16.09 1.06 14.69
C GLU A 16 15.38 0.94 13.31
N THR A 17 15.74 -0.08 12.52
CA THR A 17 15.09 -0.34 11.25
C THR A 17 13.65 -0.80 11.49
N SER A 18 12.69 -0.20 10.79
CA SER A 18 11.27 -0.54 10.97
C SER A 18 10.97 -2.02 10.74
N GLU A 19 10.06 -2.60 11.55
CA GLU A 19 9.60 -3.99 11.38
C GLU A 19 9.00 -4.27 9.99
N LYS A 20 8.45 -3.24 9.35
CA LYS A 20 7.98 -3.31 7.96
C LYS A 20 9.11 -3.60 6.97
N GLU A 21 10.24 -2.91 7.13
CA GLU A 21 11.42 -3.09 6.29
C GLU A 21 12.12 -4.41 6.59
N ILE A 22 12.27 -4.79 7.88
CA ILE A 22 12.78 -6.11 8.29
C ILE A 22 11.92 -7.22 7.68
N GLY A 23 10.59 -7.09 7.75
CA GLY A 23 9.68 -8.03 7.10
C GLY A 23 9.80 -8.05 5.57
N GLU A 24 10.17 -6.94 4.93
CA GLU A 24 10.49 -6.93 3.49
C GLU A 24 11.79 -7.67 3.19
N LEU A 25 12.86 -7.42 3.94
CA LEU A 25 14.13 -8.15 3.82
C LEU A 25 13.91 -9.65 4.00
N ASN A 26 13.20 -10.05 5.05
CA ASN A 26 12.90 -11.45 5.34
C ASN A 26 12.14 -12.16 4.21
N ARG A 27 11.14 -11.48 3.62
CA ARG A 27 10.43 -12.04 2.46
C ARG A 27 11.33 -12.26 1.25
N ASN A 28 12.27 -11.35 0.99
CA ASN A 28 13.19 -11.49 -0.15
C ASN A 28 14.26 -12.56 0.10
N ILE A 29 14.78 -12.67 1.33
CA ILE A 29 15.74 -13.71 1.71
C ILE A 29 15.10 -15.11 1.61
N ASN A 30 13.90 -15.28 2.15
CA ASN A 30 13.19 -16.58 2.06
C ASN A 30 12.78 -16.93 0.63
N ASP A 31 12.53 -15.92 -0.21
CA ASP A 31 12.25 -16.13 -1.63
C ASP A 31 13.50 -16.60 -2.38
N PHE A 32 14.68 -16.03 -2.08
CA PHE A 32 15.95 -16.54 -2.61
C PHE A 32 16.19 -17.98 -2.18
N ILE A 33 15.99 -18.30 -0.89
CA ILE A 33 16.13 -19.67 -0.36
C ILE A 33 15.16 -20.64 -1.05
N GLU A 34 13.91 -20.23 -1.29
CA GLU A 34 12.92 -21.05 -1.99
C GLU A 34 13.36 -21.39 -3.41
N VAL A 35 14.01 -20.45 -4.12
CA VAL A 35 14.41 -20.61 -5.52
C VAL A 35 15.75 -21.34 -5.67
N MET A 36 16.75 -20.99 -4.85
CA MET A 36 18.12 -21.50 -4.96
C MET A 36 18.47 -22.59 -3.96
N GLY A 37 17.60 -22.84 -2.97
CA GLY A 37 17.93 -23.64 -1.79
C GLY A 37 18.64 -22.83 -0.71
N ASP A 38 18.70 -23.39 0.50
CA ASP A 38 19.39 -22.77 1.63
C ASP A 38 20.90 -23.07 1.60
N LEU A 39 21.61 -22.37 0.73
CA LEU A 39 23.05 -22.53 0.56
C LEU A 39 23.82 -21.81 1.69
N PRO A 40 24.97 -22.33 2.15
CA PRO A 40 25.89 -21.57 2.98
C PRO A 40 26.28 -20.25 2.30
N ILE A 41 26.30 -19.13 3.05
CA ILE A 41 26.56 -17.80 2.47
C ILE A 41 27.90 -17.73 1.74
N ALA A 42 28.90 -18.46 2.23
CA ALA A 42 30.25 -18.55 1.65
C ALA A 42 30.28 -19.26 0.29
N GLN A 43 29.27 -20.09 -0.03
CA GLN A 43 29.17 -20.76 -1.33
C GLN A 43 28.53 -19.87 -2.40
N ILE A 44 27.84 -18.79 -2.00
CA ILE A 44 27.12 -17.93 -2.93
C ILE A 44 28.11 -17.06 -3.70
N ASN A 45 28.24 -17.32 -5.00
CA ASN A 45 29.08 -16.58 -5.93
C ASN A 45 28.24 -15.97 -7.07
N LYS A 46 28.89 -15.24 -7.98
CA LYS A 46 28.21 -14.58 -9.10
C LYS A 46 27.49 -15.54 -10.06
N ASN A 47 27.96 -16.79 -10.20
CA ASN A 47 27.28 -17.78 -11.04
C ASN A 47 25.94 -18.20 -10.43
N ILE A 48 25.90 -18.48 -9.13
CA ILE A 48 24.65 -18.78 -8.42
C ILE A 48 23.68 -17.59 -8.50
N VAL A 49 24.19 -16.36 -8.39
CA VAL A 49 23.36 -15.16 -8.54
C VAL A 49 22.84 -15.03 -9.98
N SER A 50 23.64 -15.36 -10.99
CA SER A 50 23.21 -15.40 -12.40
C SER A 50 22.10 -16.42 -12.65
N ASP A 51 22.21 -17.60 -12.03
CA ASP A 51 21.18 -18.64 -12.10
C ASP A 51 19.89 -18.18 -11.42
N TYR A 52 20.00 -17.58 -10.23
CA TYR A 52 18.87 -16.96 -9.53
C TYR A 52 18.15 -15.93 -10.40
N ILE A 53 18.89 -15.03 -11.05
CA ILE A 53 18.32 -14.03 -11.96
C ILE A 53 17.57 -14.71 -13.09
N SER A 54 18.17 -15.74 -13.70
CA SER A 54 17.59 -16.50 -14.81
C SER A 54 16.30 -17.23 -14.40
N PHE A 55 16.22 -17.75 -13.18
CA PHE A 55 15.00 -18.35 -12.65
C PHE A 55 13.95 -17.29 -12.34
N GLU A 56 14.30 -16.22 -11.63
CA GLU A 56 13.37 -15.15 -11.25
C GLU A 56 12.69 -14.47 -12.45
N THR A 57 13.42 -14.30 -13.57
CA THR A 57 12.85 -13.74 -14.82
C THR A 57 11.81 -14.64 -15.49
N ARG A 58 11.77 -15.93 -15.14
CA ARG A 58 10.80 -16.91 -15.64
C ARG A 58 9.65 -17.14 -14.67
N LEU A 59 9.81 -16.78 -13.40
CA LEU A 59 8.77 -16.96 -12.39
C LEU A 59 7.65 -15.92 -12.51
N PRO A 60 6.40 -16.30 -12.20
CA PRO A 60 5.27 -15.38 -12.25
C PRO A 60 5.27 -14.40 -11.07
N PRO A 61 4.78 -13.15 -11.27
CA PRO A 61 4.65 -12.20 -10.19
C PRO A 61 3.59 -12.65 -9.17
N GLN A 62 3.79 -12.31 -7.91
CA GLN A 62 2.83 -12.58 -6.81
C GLN A 62 2.41 -14.06 -6.69
N ARG A 63 3.28 -15.01 -7.09
CA ARG A 63 3.00 -16.46 -7.10
C ARG A 63 2.35 -16.99 -5.80
N ARG A 64 2.81 -16.53 -4.63
CA ARG A 64 2.27 -16.94 -3.32
C ARG A 64 0.83 -16.48 -3.03
N LYS A 65 0.34 -15.46 -3.74
CA LYS A 65 -1.03 -14.92 -3.55
C LYS A 65 -2.02 -15.50 -4.55
N SER A 66 -1.54 -15.87 -5.73
CA SER A 66 -2.38 -16.35 -6.82
C SER A 66 -2.84 -17.79 -6.53
N PRO A 67 -4.15 -18.07 -6.50
CA PRO A 67 -4.64 -19.46 -6.42
C PRO A 67 -4.08 -20.36 -7.53
N LYS A 68 -3.69 -19.79 -8.68
CA LYS A 68 -3.11 -20.51 -9.81
C LYS A 68 -1.69 -21.05 -9.53
N TYR A 69 -0.94 -20.40 -8.64
CA TYR A 69 0.50 -20.65 -8.49
C TYR A 69 0.91 -21.03 -7.06
N ARG A 70 0.13 -20.66 -6.04
CA ARG A 70 0.55 -20.75 -4.63
C ARG A 70 0.83 -22.16 -4.13
N ASP A 71 0.26 -23.17 -4.80
CA ASP A 71 0.34 -24.58 -4.41
C ASP A 71 1.35 -25.36 -5.31
N LEU A 72 2.06 -24.67 -6.21
CA LEU A 72 3.06 -25.26 -7.11
C LEU A 72 4.50 -25.00 -6.61
N SER A 73 5.38 -25.96 -6.84
CA SER A 73 6.82 -25.82 -6.56
C SER A 73 7.54 -24.97 -7.62
N ILE A 74 8.74 -24.49 -7.29
CA ILE A 74 9.56 -23.71 -8.24
C ILE A 74 9.84 -24.51 -9.54
N PRO A 75 10.25 -25.80 -9.50
CA PRO A 75 10.40 -26.59 -10.72
C PRO A 75 9.12 -26.67 -11.57
N GLN A 76 7.97 -26.95 -10.94
CA GLN A 76 6.68 -27.00 -11.62
C GLN A 76 6.30 -25.67 -12.27
N LEU A 77 6.63 -24.55 -11.63
CA LEU A 77 6.37 -23.21 -12.18
C LEU A 77 7.25 -22.90 -13.39
N LEU A 78 8.48 -23.42 -13.44
CA LEU A 78 9.40 -23.22 -14.56
C LEU A 78 9.02 -24.04 -15.81
N GLU A 79 8.22 -25.09 -15.64
CA GLU A 79 7.67 -25.91 -16.73
C GLU A 79 6.42 -25.28 -17.38
N LEU A 80 5.82 -24.25 -16.77
CA LEU A 80 4.63 -23.61 -17.32
C LEU A 80 4.98 -22.70 -18.50
N GLU A 81 4.38 -22.97 -19.65
CA GLU A 81 4.49 -22.12 -20.83
C GLU A 81 3.44 -20.99 -20.85
N GLY A 82 3.77 -19.90 -21.54
CA GLY A 82 2.82 -18.80 -21.81
C GLY A 82 2.39 -17.98 -20.58
N ILE A 83 3.17 -18.03 -19.49
CA ILE A 83 2.86 -17.27 -18.27
C ILE A 83 3.45 -15.85 -18.29
N GLU A 84 2.74 -14.91 -17.67
CA GLU A 84 3.29 -13.58 -17.38
C GLU A 84 4.38 -13.69 -16.31
N THR A 85 5.54 -13.10 -16.59
CA THR A 85 6.72 -13.17 -15.71
C THR A 85 7.02 -11.85 -15.03
N GLN A 86 7.99 -11.86 -14.11
CA GLN A 86 8.39 -10.68 -13.36
C GLN A 86 9.06 -9.62 -14.26
N SER A 87 8.74 -8.34 -14.00
CA SER A 87 9.46 -7.23 -14.63
C SER A 87 10.91 -7.15 -14.14
N ILE A 88 11.80 -6.66 -15.01
CA ILE A 88 13.22 -6.45 -14.71
C ILE A 88 13.38 -5.55 -13.47
N GLN A 89 12.52 -4.55 -13.30
CA GLN A 89 12.51 -3.67 -12.12
C GLN A 89 12.24 -4.45 -10.83
N ASN A 90 11.32 -5.42 -10.85
CA ASN A 90 11.04 -6.26 -9.69
C ASN A 90 12.20 -7.19 -9.37
N VAL A 91 12.82 -7.81 -10.38
CA VAL A 91 14.02 -8.64 -10.22
C VAL A 91 15.17 -7.82 -9.61
N ASN A 92 15.46 -6.63 -10.18
CA ASN A 92 16.48 -5.74 -9.64
C ASN A 92 16.21 -5.30 -8.20
N LYS A 93 14.93 -5.09 -7.84
CA LYS A 93 14.54 -4.78 -6.46
C LYS A 93 14.88 -5.94 -5.51
N ARG A 94 14.66 -7.20 -5.91
CA ARG A 94 15.02 -8.38 -5.12
C ARG A 94 16.53 -8.48 -4.95
N ILE A 95 17.30 -8.30 -6.05
CA ILE A 95 18.76 -8.24 -6.01
C ILE A 95 19.26 -7.16 -5.04
N SER A 96 18.65 -5.97 -5.06
CA SER A 96 19.00 -4.91 -4.10
C SER A 96 18.76 -5.35 -2.66
N LYS A 97 17.65 -6.04 -2.35
CA LYS A 97 17.36 -6.50 -1.00
C LYS A 97 18.33 -7.60 -0.55
N MET A 98 18.69 -8.52 -1.45
CA MET A 98 19.74 -9.51 -1.19
C MET A 98 21.12 -8.86 -0.99
N SER A 99 21.42 -7.79 -1.72
CA SER A 99 22.66 -7.02 -1.54
C SER A 99 22.75 -6.41 -0.13
N VAL A 100 21.64 -5.97 0.47
CA VAL A 100 21.64 -5.45 1.85
C VAL A 100 22.10 -6.53 2.85
N PHE A 101 21.59 -7.76 2.71
CA PHE A 101 21.99 -8.89 3.54
C PHE A 101 23.45 -9.29 3.29
N ALA A 102 23.85 -9.47 2.03
CA ALA A 102 25.20 -9.84 1.67
C ALA A 102 26.24 -8.80 2.12
N ASN A 103 25.95 -7.50 1.96
CA ASN A 103 26.82 -6.43 2.46
C ASN A 103 26.96 -6.46 3.98
N TRP A 104 25.92 -6.87 4.72
CA TRP A 104 26.03 -7.09 6.15
C TRP A 104 26.94 -8.29 6.45
N CYS A 105 26.79 -9.41 5.74
CA CYS A 105 27.68 -10.57 5.86
C CYS A 105 29.16 -10.21 5.60
N VAL A 106 29.43 -9.33 4.64
CA VAL A 106 30.78 -8.77 4.40
C VAL A 106 31.31 -8.05 5.63
N ARG A 107 30.49 -7.18 6.25
CA ARG A 107 30.90 -6.46 7.47
C ARG A 107 31.13 -7.37 8.68
N GLN A 108 30.49 -8.54 8.71
CA GLN A 108 30.71 -9.55 9.75
C GLN A 108 31.92 -10.45 9.45
N GLY A 109 32.54 -10.34 8.27
CA GLY A 109 33.66 -11.18 7.86
C GLY A 109 33.26 -12.58 7.38
N PHE A 110 31.96 -12.85 7.13
CA PHE A 110 31.50 -14.15 6.64
C PHE A 110 31.83 -14.37 5.15
N ILE A 111 31.95 -13.29 4.39
CA ILE A 111 32.32 -13.27 2.97
C ILE A 111 33.16 -12.03 2.67
N ASN A 112 34.01 -12.09 1.63
CA ASN A 112 34.91 -10.99 1.30
C ASN A 112 34.24 -9.90 0.45
N GLU A 113 33.37 -10.28 -0.48
CA GLU A 113 32.57 -9.35 -1.28
C GLU A 113 31.12 -9.83 -1.39
N SER A 114 30.21 -8.89 -1.66
CA SER A 114 28.81 -9.24 -1.95
C SER A 114 28.69 -9.86 -3.35
N PRO A 115 28.18 -11.11 -3.48
CA PRO A 115 27.99 -11.75 -4.78
C PRO A 115 26.89 -11.10 -5.62
N PHE A 116 26.08 -10.21 -5.02
CA PHE A 116 25.03 -9.45 -5.70
C PHE A 116 25.52 -8.11 -6.24
N LYS A 117 26.76 -7.72 -5.93
CA LYS A 117 27.36 -6.48 -6.39
C LYS A 117 27.43 -6.46 -7.93
N ASP A 118 26.90 -5.39 -8.51
CA ASP A 118 26.87 -5.14 -9.96
C ASP A 118 26.12 -6.20 -10.80
N MET A 119 25.26 -7.01 -10.16
CA MET A 119 24.48 -8.06 -10.84
C MET A 119 23.11 -7.59 -11.35
N GLN A 120 22.76 -6.31 -11.17
CA GLN A 120 21.47 -5.79 -11.64
C GLN A 120 21.39 -5.77 -13.16
N LEU A 121 20.25 -6.19 -13.69
CA LEU A 121 19.98 -6.16 -15.12
C LEU A 121 19.81 -4.73 -15.63
N SER A 122 20.38 -4.43 -16.79
CA SER A 122 20.20 -3.14 -17.43
C SER A 122 18.74 -2.94 -17.82
N ILE A 123 18.17 -1.82 -17.39
CA ILE A 123 16.84 -1.39 -17.80
C ILE A 123 17.04 -0.34 -18.88
N LYS A 124 16.63 -0.64 -20.12
CA LYS A 124 16.44 0.43 -21.11
C LYS A 124 15.47 1.42 -20.50
N LYS A 125 15.92 2.66 -20.25
CA LYS A 125 15.04 3.76 -19.89
C LYS A 125 14.12 4.00 -21.07
N ASN A 126 13.03 3.23 -21.18
CA ASN A 126 11.87 3.73 -21.89
C ASN A 126 11.54 5.06 -21.20
N LYS A 127 11.16 6.09 -21.99
CA LYS A 127 10.32 7.16 -21.45
C LYS A 127 9.04 6.48 -20.97
N SER A 128 9.08 5.85 -19.79
CA SER A 128 7.90 5.65 -19.00
C SER A 128 7.35 7.06 -18.93
N SER A 129 6.20 7.30 -19.58
CA SER A 129 5.32 8.34 -19.08
C SER A 129 5.27 8.05 -17.59
N GLY A 130 5.89 8.91 -16.78
CA GLY A 130 5.77 8.79 -15.34
C GLY A 130 4.28 8.84 -14.99
N ARG A 131 3.96 8.84 -13.71
CA ARG A 131 2.63 9.33 -13.35
C ARG A 131 2.54 10.78 -13.80
N GLU A 132 1.78 11.04 -14.86
CA GLU A 132 1.58 12.39 -15.35
C GLU A 132 0.73 13.14 -14.32
N PRO A 133 1.08 14.39 -13.99
CA PRO A 133 0.25 15.20 -13.13
C PRO A 133 -1.10 15.47 -13.83
N PHE A 134 -2.18 15.50 -13.06
CA PHE A 134 -3.47 15.92 -13.59
C PHE A 134 -3.40 17.37 -14.07
N ASN A 135 -3.80 17.61 -15.32
CA ASN A 135 -3.96 18.97 -15.81
C ASN A 135 -5.34 19.54 -15.37
N ALA A 136 -5.57 20.82 -15.64
CA ALA A 136 -6.82 21.50 -15.27
C ALA A 136 -8.07 20.90 -15.94
N LYS A 137 -7.96 20.27 -17.11
CA LYS A 137 -9.08 19.57 -17.78
C LYS A 137 -9.40 18.27 -17.04
N ASP A 138 -8.38 17.53 -16.60
CA ASP A 138 -8.56 16.32 -15.80
C ASP A 138 -9.19 16.64 -14.45
N LEU A 139 -8.69 17.64 -13.73
CA LEU A 139 -9.25 18.05 -12.45
C LEU A 139 -10.71 18.49 -12.58
N ARG A 140 -11.06 19.25 -13.63
CA ARG A 140 -12.46 19.64 -13.89
C ARG A 140 -13.35 18.43 -14.09
N ARG A 141 -12.89 17.42 -14.84
CA ARG A 141 -13.64 16.17 -15.07
C ARG A 141 -13.78 15.34 -13.79
N ILE A 142 -12.69 15.18 -13.04
CA ILE A 142 -12.66 14.39 -11.80
C ILE A 142 -13.56 15.04 -10.73
N LEU A 143 -13.48 16.36 -10.57
CA LEU A 143 -14.21 17.13 -9.56
C LEU A 143 -15.60 17.57 -10.00
N ALA A 144 -16.02 17.28 -11.24
CA ALA A 144 -17.37 17.57 -11.69
C ALA A 144 -18.38 16.84 -10.80
N LYS A 145 -19.46 17.53 -10.40
CA LYS A 145 -20.39 17.08 -9.36
C LYS A 145 -20.90 15.66 -9.61
N GLU A 146 -21.30 15.37 -10.85
CA GLU A 146 -21.82 14.09 -11.29
C GLU A 146 -20.79 12.96 -11.24
N THR A 147 -19.51 13.26 -11.47
CA THR A 147 -18.43 12.28 -11.38
C THR A 147 -17.99 12.12 -9.93
N PHE A 148 -17.62 13.23 -9.29
CA PHE A 148 -17.05 13.22 -7.95
C PHE A 148 -18.01 12.66 -6.91
N LEU A 149 -19.27 13.12 -6.88
CA LEU A 149 -20.22 12.66 -5.88
C LEU A 149 -20.66 11.21 -6.14
N LYS A 150 -20.79 10.81 -7.41
CA LYS A 150 -21.10 9.40 -7.77
C LYS A 150 -20.05 8.44 -7.24
N TRP A 151 -18.77 8.80 -7.36
CA TRP A 151 -17.67 7.95 -6.92
C TRP A 151 -17.25 8.19 -5.48
N THR A 152 -17.77 9.19 -4.78
CA THR A 152 -17.44 9.40 -3.36
C THR A 152 -18.62 9.12 -2.45
N VAL A 153 -19.67 9.94 -2.47
CA VAL A 153 -20.82 9.91 -1.56
C VAL A 153 -21.97 9.00 -2.03
N GLY A 154 -22.09 8.80 -3.34
CA GLY A 154 -23.05 7.92 -3.98
C GLY A 154 -22.43 6.60 -4.45
N PHE A 155 -21.25 6.24 -3.95
CA PHE A 155 -20.52 5.08 -4.41
C PHE A 155 -21.12 3.80 -3.83
N HIS A 156 -21.37 2.81 -4.70
CA HIS A 156 -21.91 1.50 -4.32
C HIS A 156 -21.02 0.41 -4.91
N HIS A 157 -20.49 -0.47 -4.06
CA HIS A 157 -19.62 -1.55 -4.50
C HIS A 157 -20.34 -2.90 -4.42
N LYS A 158 -20.46 -3.59 -5.56
CA LYS A 158 -21.21 -4.85 -5.73
C LYS A 158 -20.87 -5.92 -4.68
N HIS A 159 -19.63 -5.96 -4.21
CA HIS A 159 -19.13 -6.98 -3.28
C HIS A 159 -18.69 -6.43 -1.90
N ASN A 160 -18.97 -5.16 -1.57
CA ASN A 160 -18.60 -4.60 -0.27
C ASN A 160 -19.83 -4.12 0.51
N PRO A 161 -20.31 -4.91 1.49
CA PRO A 161 -21.54 -4.61 2.22
C PRO A 161 -21.48 -3.36 3.10
N SER A 162 -20.29 -2.81 3.38
CA SER A 162 -20.16 -1.52 4.08
C SER A 162 -20.61 -0.30 3.26
N HIS A 163 -20.83 -0.46 1.95
CA HIS A 163 -21.37 0.57 1.06
C HIS A 163 -22.87 0.40 0.75
N ASN A 164 -23.52 -0.59 1.37
CA ASN A 164 -24.92 -0.90 1.14
C ASN A 164 -25.73 -0.46 2.37
N GLU A 165 -26.01 0.84 2.51
CA GLU A 165 -26.86 1.36 3.60
C GLU A 165 -28.29 0.83 3.51
N THR A 166 -28.77 0.47 2.32
CA THR A 166 -29.95 -0.39 2.17
C THR A 166 -29.49 -1.84 2.22
N GLY A 167 -29.90 -2.55 3.27
CA GLY A 167 -29.74 -3.99 3.35
C GLY A 167 -30.13 -4.67 2.03
N TRP A 168 -29.39 -5.72 1.70
CA TRP A 168 -29.73 -6.77 0.73
C TRP A 168 -31.06 -6.55 -0.02
N PHE A 169 -30.97 -6.16 -1.29
CA PHE A 169 -32.10 -5.64 -2.09
C PHE A 169 -33.36 -6.55 -2.08
N PRO A 170 -34.57 -5.96 -2.17
CA PRO A 170 -35.82 -6.71 -2.32
C PRO A 170 -35.82 -7.55 -3.60
N LYS A 171 -36.42 -8.73 -3.51
CA LYS A 171 -36.61 -9.66 -4.63
C LYS A 171 -37.37 -8.95 -5.76
N GLY A 172 -36.78 -8.84 -6.95
CA GLY A 172 -37.52 -8.50 -8.18
C GLY A 172 -37.28 -7.14 -8.85
N LYS A 173 -36.22 -6.38 -8.53
CA LYS A 173 -35.78 -5.25 -9.39
C LYS A 173 -34.57 -5.63 -10.22
N GLU A 174 -34.55 -5.20 -11.49
CA GLU A 174 -33.50 -5.52 -12.45
C GLU A 174 -32.12 -5.05 -11.98
N ASN A 175 -31.16 -5.99 -12.01
CA ASN A 175 -29.77 -5.74 -11.68
C ASN A 175 -29.04 -5.31 -12.95
N TRP A 176 -28.51 -4.09 -12.98
CA TRP A 176 -27.68 -3.62 -14.09
C TRP A 176 -26.50 -4.56 -14.37
N GLY A 177 -26.55 -5.24 -15.53
CA GLY A 177 -25.38 -5.83 -16.19
C GLY A 177 -24.96 -7.25 -15.78
N THR A 178 -25.75 -8.03 -15.04
CA THR A 178 -25.47 -9.48 -14.89
C THR A 178 -26.71 -10.35 -14.98
N THR A 179 -26.69 -11.31 -15.90
CA THR A 179 -27.73 -12.34 -16.15
C THR A 179 -27.83 -13.41 -15.05
N ILE A 180 -27.27 -13.17 -13.86
CA ILE A 180 -27.22 -14.17 -12.78
C ILE A 180 -28.31 -13.83 -11.75
N LYS A 181 -29.39 -14.62 -11.79
CA LYS A 181 -30.39 -14.69 -10.71
C LYS A 181 -29.82 -15.56 -9.60
N SER A 182 -29.21 -15.00 -8.55
CA SER A 182 -28.81 -15.83 -7.41
C SER A 182 -30.05 -16.26 -6.61
N SER A 183 -30.30 -17.56 -6.51
CA SER A 183 -31.42 -18.17 -5.80
C SER A 183 -31.25 -18.21 -4.28
N THR A 184 -30.09 -17.84 -3.75
CA THR A 184 -29.74 -18.01 -2.33
C THR A 184 -29.79 -16.67 -1.57
N ARG A 185 -30.66 -16.57 -0.56
CA ARG A 185 -30.64 -15.48 0.43
C ARG A 185 -29.49 -15.73 1.43
N ASN A 186 -28.46 -14.89 1.43
CA ASN A 186 -27.55 -14.82 2.58
C ASN A 186 -28.23 -14.02 3.70
N LYS A 187 -28.63 -14.71 4.78
CA LYS A 187 -29.40 -14.15 5.91
C LYS A 187 -28.55 -13.44 6.98
N THR A 188 -27.23 -13.43 6.85
CA THR A 188 -26.32 -12.85 7.86
C THR A 188 -25.40 -11.82 7.24
N LEU A 189 -25.40 -10.61 7.81
CA LEU A 189 -24.34 -9.62 7.59
C LEU A 189 -23.00 -10.26 7.95
N PRO A 190 -21.93 -10.11 7.15
CA PRO A 190 -20.61 -10.54 7.57
C PRO A 190 -20.27 -9.83 8.88
N ALA A 191 -19.80 -10.59 9.87
CA ALA A 191 -19.57 -10.14 11.25
C ALA A 191 -18.63 -8.93 11.42
N LYS A 192 -18.01 -8.45 10.32
CA LYS A 192 -17.21 -7.24 10.27
C LYS A 192 -17.52 -6.50 8.96
N PRO A 193 -18.16 -5.31 8.96
CA PRO A 193 -18.31 -4.52 7.76
C PRO A 193 -16.90 -4.13 7.27
N SER A 194 -16.51 -4.63 6.10
CA SER A 194 -15.20 -4.36 5.51
C SER A 194 -15.17 -3.00 4.83
N GLY A 195 -14.97 -1.90 5.55
CA GLY A 195 -14.84 -0.59 4.90
C GLY A 195 -15.03 0.59 5.83
N ALA A 196 -14.81 1.78 5.29
CA ALA A 196 -15.24 3.01 5.96
C ALA A 196 -16.75 2.90 6.19
N LYS A 197 -17.19 2.98 7.45
CA LYS A 197 -18.61 2.89 7.85
C LYS A 197 -19.49 4.00 7.24
N ASN A 198 -18.89 4.98 6.58
CA ASN A 198 -19.51 6.07 5.86
C ASN A 198 -18.58 6.47 4.69
N GLN A 199 -19.15 7.09 3.66
CA GLN A 199 -18.48 7.47 2.41
C GLN A 199 -17.68 8.79 2.51
N MET A 200 -17.81 9.52 3.62
CA MET A 200 -17.16 10.83 3.83
C MET A 200 -15.62 10.85 3.73
N PRO A 201 -14.87 9.82 4.16
CA PRO A 201 -13.42 9.80 3.95
C PRO A 201 -13.03 9.86 2.48
N TYR A 202 -13.79 9.22 1.58
CA TYR A 202 -13.53 9.32 0.14
C TYR A 202 -13.77 10.76 -0.34
N TYR A 203 -14.89 11.37 0.04
CA TYR A 203 -15.18 12.75 -0.32
C TYR A 203 -14.07 13.73 0.10
N TRP A 204 -13.59 13.65 1.34
CA TRP A 204 -12.65 14.64 1.87
C TRP A 204 -11.19 14.41 1.52
N ILE A 205 -10.75 13.16 1.35
CA ILE A 205 -9.34 12.86 1.10
C ILE A 205 -8.85 13.47 -0.23
N PHE A 206 -9.67 13.46 -1.27
CA PHE A 206 -9.28 14.03 -2.57
C PHE A 206 -9.07 15.57 -2.52
N PRO A 207 -10.05 16.39 -2.10
CA PRO A 207 -9.86 17.84 -1.99
C PRO A 207 -8.78 18.20 -0.96
N LEU A 208 -8.66 17.44 0.14
CA LEU A 208 -7.57 17.64 1.09
C LEU A 208 -6.22 17.38 0.43
N GLY A 209 -6.07 16.30 -0.35
CA GLY A 209 -4.82 15.94 -1.02
C GLY A 209 -4.36 17.01 -2.03
N ILE A 210 -5.25 17.47 -2.90
CA ILE A 210 -4.90 18.47 -3.92
C ILE A 210 -4.62 19.86 -3.32
N LEU A 211 -5.23 20.20 -2.18
CA LEU A 211 -5.11 21.54 -1.57
C LEU A 211 -4.07 21.63 -0.45
N SER A 212 -3.55 20.51 0.05
CA SER A 212 -2.58 20.49 1.17
C SER A 212 -1.26 19.80 0.82
N GLY A 213 -1.21 18.96 -0.21
CA GLY A 213 -0.02 18.17 -0.56
C GLY A 213 0.37 17.13 0.50
N LEU A 214 -0.53 16.82 1.45
CA LEU A 214 -0.31 15.78 2.45
C LEU A 214 -0.23 14.39 1.80
N ARG A 215 0.63 13.51 2.33
CA ARG A 215 0.64 12.11 1.91
C ARG A 215 -0.68 11.45 2.31
N THR A 216 -1.12 10.45 1.56
CA THR A 216 -2.42 9.81 1.78
C THR A 216 -2.59 9.29 3.21
N ASN A 217 -1.57 8.65 3.80
CA ASN A 217 -1.67 8.20 5.19
C ASN A 217 -1.63 9.34 6.21
N GLU A 218 -0.87 10.43 5.95
CA GLU A 218 -0.88 11.65 6.78
C GLU A 218 -2.30 12.20 6.87
N MET A 219 -3.03 12.27 5.76
CA MET A 219 -4.44 12.69 5.75
C MET A 219 -5.36 11.69 6.46
N CYS A 220 -5.22 10.39 6.17
CA CYS A 220 -6.12 9.36 6.70
C CYS A 220 -6.05 9.22 8.23
N GLN A 221 -4.90 9.54 8.83
CA GLN A 221 -4.68 9.40 10.27
C GLN A 221 -4.96 10.70 11.06
N LEU A 222 -5.27 11.83 10.40
CA LEU A 222 -5.46 13.11 11.10
C LEU A 222 -6.44 12.99 12.26
N ARG A 223 -6.00 13.46 13.43
CA ARG A 223 -6.85 13.63 14.60
C ARG A 223 -7.61 14.94 14.51
N CYS A 224 -8.75 14.99 15.19
CA CYS A 224 -9.49 16.23 15.37
C CYS A 224 -8.63 17.29 16.07
N SER A 225 -7.69 16.89 16.94
CA SER A 225 -6.74 17.78 17.63
C SER A 225 -5.67 18.37 16.72
N ASP A 226 -5.39 17.76 15.58
CA ASP A 226 -4.27 18.15 14.71
C ASP A 226 -4.62 19.40 13.88
N VAL A 227 -5.90 19.78 13.83
CA VAL A 227 -6.36 20.98 13.13
C VAL A 227 -6.68 22.07 14.13
N ARG A 228 -5.85 23.11 14.16
CA ARG A 228 -5.87 24.16 15.19
C ARG A 228 -5.89 25.53 14.54
N LYS A 229 -6.46 26.52 15.23
CA LYS A 229 -6.44 27.90 14.76
C LYS A 229 -5.29 28.63 15.45
N GLU A 230 -4.27 29.00 14.69
CA GLU A 230 -3.09 29.75 15.16
C GLU A 230 -3.07 31.10 14.44
N ASN A 231 -2.93 32.21 15.18
CA ASN A 231 -2.84 33.57 14.58
C ASN A 231 -3.95 33.85 13.55
N ARG A 232 -5.18 33.42 13.85
CA ARG A 232 -6.39 33.51 12.99
C ARG A 232 -6.41 32.59 11.76
N ILE A 233 -5.37 31.81 11.51
CA ILE A 233 -5.25 30.88 10.39
C ILE A 233 -5.46 29.45 10.92
N TRP A 234 -6.24 28.64 10.20
CA TRP A 234 -6.35 27.21 10.51
C TRP A 234 -5.13 26.48 9.97
N MET A 235 -4.48 25.70 10.82
CA MET A 235 -3.27 24.92 10.53
C MET A 235 -3.54 23.43 10.79
N ILE A 236 -3.04 22.59 9.90
CA ILE A 236 -2.96 21.13 10.04
C ILE A 236 -1.55 20.80 10.53
N HIS A 237 -1.46 20.16 11.68
CA HIS A 237 -0.21 19.70 12.27
C HIS A 237 0.04 18.26 11.83
N VAL A 238 1.13 18.05 11.10
CA VAL A 238 1.62 16.72 10.75
C VAL A 238 2.76 16.41 11.70
N GLU A 239 2.52 15.47 12.63
CA GLU A 239 3.43 15.14 13.72
C GLU A 239 3.63 13.61 13.79
N ASP A 240 4.80 13.18 14.27
CA ASP A 240 5.06 11.78 14.64
C ASP A 240 4.75 11.62 16.13
N THR A 241 3.75 10.82 16.44
CA THR A 241 3.26 10.59 17.81
C THR A 241 2.93 9.11 17.99
N GLU A 242 2.60 8.68 19.21
CA GLU A 242 2.21 7.28 19.46
C GLU A 242 1.07 6.78 18.54
N ASP A 243 0.16 7.67 18.11
CA ASP A 243 -0.96 7.30 17.24
C ASP A 243 -0.95 7.91 15.83
N THR A 244 0.09 8.64 15.44
CA THR A 244 0.27 9.16 14.07
C THR A 244 1.70 8.94 13.62
N ASN A 245 1.90 8.50 12.39
CA ASN A 245 3.25 8.24 11.90
C ASN A 245 3.57 9.00 10.61
N VAL A 246 4.76 9.60 10.57
CA VAL A 246 5.33 10.21 9.36
C VAL A 246 6.40 9.30 8.79
N LYS A 247 6.65 9.39 7.48
CA LYS A 247 7.63 8.53 6.82
C LYS A 247 9.08 8.90 7.17
N SER A 248 9.32 10.14 7.58
CA SER A 248 10.65 10.71 7.85
C SER A 248 10.48 11.98 8.69
N ASP A 249 11.50 12.38 9.44
CA ASP A 249 11.50 13.61 10.25
C ASP A 249 11.17 14.86 9.44
N ALA A 250 11.65 14.95 8.20
CA ALA A 250 11.30 16.03 7.26
C ALA A 250 9.80 16.11 6.93
N GLY A 251 9.01 15.11 7.32
CA GLY A 251 7.56 15.09 7.20
C GLY A 251 6.84 15.87 8.30
N ILE A 252 7.48 16.14 9.45
CA ILE A 252 6.90 16.89 10.56
C ILE A 252 6.80 18.36 10.16
N ARG A 253 5.57 18.88 10.07
CA ARG A 253 5.32 20.25 9.56
C ARG A 253 3.92 20.76 9.91
N LYS A 254 3.74 22.07 9.82
CA LYS A 254 2.42 22.72 9.85
C LYS A 254 2.00 23.11 8.43
N VAL A 255 0.76 22.80 8.04
CA VAL A 255 0.21 23.10 6.72
C VAL A 255 -1.04 23.98 6.88
N PRO A 256 -1.12 25.17 6.27
CA PRO A 256 -2.33 25.99 6.36
C PRO A 256 -3.52 25.30 5.68
N VAL A 257 -4.71 25.37 6.29
CA VAL A 257 -5.95 24.90 5.69
C VAL A 257 -6.33 25.85 4.56
N HIS A 258 -6.33 25.34 3.33
CA HIS A 258 -6.65 26.12 2.15
C HIS A 258 -8.08 26.73 2.22
N PRO A 259 -8.30 27.99 1.79
CA PRO A 259 -9.61 28.64 1.87
C PRO A 259 -10.76 27.87 1.20
N GLN A 260 -10.48 27.13 0.12
CA GLN A 260 -11.51 26.29 -0.52
C GLN A 260 -11.97 25.13 0.38
N LEU A 261 -11.10 24.54 1.21
CA LEU A 261 -11.52 23.53 2.20
C LEU A 261 -12.45 24.14 3.25
N ILE A 262 -12.14 25.36 3.70
CA ILE A 262 -12.99 26.10 4.63
C ILE A 262 -14.35 26.38 3.98
N LYS A 263 -14.37 26.89 2.74
CA LYS A 263 -15.61 27.14 1.99
C LYS A 263 -16.45 25.88 1.75
N LEU A 264 -15.81 24.72 1.57
CA LEU A 264 -16.48 23.43 1.43
C LEU A 264 -17.05 22.89 2.75
N GLY A 265 -16.74 23.49 3.89
CA GLY A 265 -17.25 23.09 5.20
C GLY A 265 -16.34 22.13 5.97
N PHE A 266 -15.03 22.09 5.68
CA PHE A 266 -14.12 21.13 6.30
C PHE A 266 -13.97 21.36 7.82
N ILE A 267 -13.92 22.62 8.25
CA ILE A 267 -13.79 22.97 9.67
C ILE A 267 -15.06 22.59 10.44
N GLU A 268 -16.23 22.81 9.82
CA GLU A 268 -17.55 22.44 10.34
C GLU A 268 -17.68 20.92 10.44
N TYR A 269 -17.16 20.19 9.44
CA TYR A 269 -17.07 18.73 9.46
C TYR A 269 -16.24 18.26 10.66
N ILE A 270 -15.05 18.82 10.88
CA ILE A 270 -14.19 18.49 12.05
C ILE A 270 -14.92 18.82 13.36
N ALA A 271 -15.56 19.99 13.46
CA ALA A 271 -16.32 20.39 14.63
C ALA A 271 -17.47 19.41 14.93
N LYS A 272 -18.13 18.85 13.90
CA LYS A 272 -19.12 17.78 14.04
C LYS A 272 -18.51 16.50 14.59
N GLN A 273 -17.30 16.12 14.15
CA GLN A 273 -16.60 14.95 14.70
C GLN A 273 -16.22 15.14 16.17
N ARG A 274 -15.72 16.33 16.55
CA ARG A 274 -15.44 16.71 17.94
C ARG A 274 -16.68 16.61 18.83
N ARG A 275 -17.83 17.16 18.39
CA ARG A 275 -19.12 17.05 19.11
C ARG A 275 -19.58 15.60 19.28
N LYS A 276 -19.29 14.74 18.31
CA LYS A 276 -19.53 13.28 18.40
C LYS A 276 -18.47 12.52 19.20
N LYS A 277 -17.56 13.23 19.89
CA LYS A 277 -16.43 12.68 20.66
C LYS A 277 -15.58 11.71 19.85
N LYS A 278 -15.42 11.97 18.55
CA LYS A 278 -14.52 11.20 17.68
C LYS A 278 -13.11 11.78 17.78
N GLU A 279 -12.15 10.91 18.03
CA GLU A 279 -10.74 11.29 18.13
C GLU A 279 -10.18 11.70 16.76
N ARG A 280 -10.52 10.96 15.70
CA ARG A 280 -10.03 11.19 14.33
C ARG A 280 -11.05 11.88 13.44
N ILE A 281 -10.53 12.67 12.50
CA ILE A 281 -11.33 13.32 11.46
C ILE A 281 -12.05 12.25 10.62
N PHE A 282 -11.30 11.22 10.20
CA PHE A 282 -11.81 10.08 9.45
C PHE A 282 -11.89 8.82 10.33
N TRP A 283 -12.63 8.93 11.43
CA TRP A 283 -12.81 7.83 12.40
C TRP A 283 -13.43 6.56 11.81
N GLU A 284 -14.02 6.64 10.60
CA GLU A 284 -14.55 5.51 9.86
C GLU A 284 -13.46 4.60 9.29
N LEU A 285 -12.24 5.12 9.10
CA LEU A 285 -11.13 4.34 8.56
C LEU A 285 -10.59 3.37 9.61
N THR A 286 -10.36 2.13 9.20
CA THR A 286 -9.77 1.10 10.07
C THR A 286 -8.26 1.06 9.90
N LYS A 287 -7.53 1.09 11.02
CA LYS A 287 -6.07 0.90 11.05
C LYS A 287 -5.72 -0.50 10.53
N SER A 288 -4.75 -0.57 9.64
CA SER A 288 -4.17 -1.80 9.10
C SER A 288 -2.65 -1.76 9.26
N ARG A 289 -1.95 -2.82 8.82
CA ARG A 289 -0.48 -2.88 8.81
C ARG A 289 0.17 -1.65 8.18
N ASP A 290 -0.43 -1.11 7.11
CA ASP A 290 0.09 0.04 6.36
C ASP A 290 -0.57 1.36 6.79
N GLY A 291 -1.08 1.43 8.03
CA GLY A 291 -1.82 2.58 8.55
C GLY A 291 -3.28 2.58 8.13
N TYR A 292 -3.87 3.77 7.96
CA TYR A 292 -5.29 3.99 7.67
C TYR A 292 -5.59 4.04 6.16
N ILE A 293 -4.57 3.87 5.31
CA ILE A 293 -4.64 4.07 3.85
C ILE A 293 -5.40 2.98 3.09
N LYS A 294 -5.53 1.76 3.65
CA LYS A 294 -5.93 0.56 2.89
C LYS A 294 -7.22 0.73 2.10
N GLN A 295 -8.26 1.32 2.71
CA GLN A 295 -9.55 1.48 2.04
C GLN A 295 -9.55 2.61 1.01
N ILE A 296 -8.91 3.73 1.33
CA ILE A 296 -8.72 4.85 0.40
C ILE A 296 -7.96 4.38 -0.84
N SER A 297 -6.86 3.65 -0.66
CA SER A 297 -6.05 3.15 -1.78
C SER A 297 -6.84 2.21 -2.68
N ARG A 298 -7.63 1.29 -2.11
CA ARG A 298 -8.47 0.36 -2.90
C ARG A 298 -9.63 1.03 -3.63
N HIS A 299 -10.04 2.20 -3.16
CA HIS A 299 -11.14 2.94 -3.74
C HIS A 299 -10.68 3.74 -4.97
N TYR A 300 -9.48 4.33 -4.90
CA TYR A 300 -8.94 5.19 -5.97
C TYR A 300 -7.94 4.49 -6.91
N ASN A 301 -7.56 3.23 -6.67
CA ASN A 301 -6.71 2.42 -7.55
C ASN A 301 -7.41 1.09 -7.84
#